data_AF-A0AAE7JAW8-F1
#
_entry.id   AF-A0AAE7JAW8-F1
#
_cell.length_a   1.000
_cell.length_b   1.000
_cell.length_c   1.000
_cell.angle_alpha   90.00
_cell.angle_beta   90.00
_cell.angle_gamma   90.00
#
_symmetry.space_group_name_H-M   'P 1'
#
loop_
_entity.id
_entity.type
_entity.pdbx_description
1 polymer ?
#
loop_
_entity_poly.entity_id
_entity_poly.type
_entity_poly.pdbx_seq_one_letter_code
_entity_poly.pdbx_strand_id
1 'polypeptide(L)'
;MPLRAQSNGALPLAQPKAANLARMRAEALNGGLSLYRADQCMYETGAPACLLSKTQRGFLFRFQGGAPGWQQSSPPDPSLETEVLVSPSGDQILAVPYNGPIR
;
A
#
# COMPACT_ATOMS: atom_id res chain seq x y z
N MET A 1 38.54 -7.60 -10.56
CA MET A 1 37.62 -7.91 -9.45
C MET A 1 36.64 -6.75 -9.31
N PRO A 2 35.36 -6.86 -9.72
CA PRO A 2 34.43 -5.74 -9.60
C PRO A 2 33.96 -5.60 -8.14
N LEU A 3 33.94 -4.35 -7.67
CA LEU A 3 33.52 -3.94 -6.34
C LEU A 3 32.02 -4.25 -6.18
N ARG A 4 31.67 -5.21 -5.32
CA ARG A 4 30.29 -5.42 -4.88
C ARG A 4 29.90 -4.23 -4.01
N ALA A 5 29.09 -3.32 -4.55
CA ALA A 5 28.41 -2.30 -3.75
C ALA A 5 27.44 -3.02 -2.79
N GLN A 6 27.88 -3.19 -1.54
CA GLN A 6 27.00 -3.62 -0.45
C GLN A 6 26.16 -2.40 -0.06
N SER A 7 24.89 -2.37 -0.46
CA SER A 7 23.94 -1.35 -0.03
C SER A 7 23.51 -1.62 1.42
N ASN A 8 24.43 -1.38 2.36
CA ASN A 8 24.11 -1.26 3.78
C ASN A 8 23.78 0.21 4.07
N GLY A 9 22.50 0.53 4.31
CA GLY A 9 22.15 1.83 4.90
C GLY A 9 21.17 2.71 4.13
N ALA A 10 20.21 2.14 3.38
CA ALA A 10 18.93 2.85 3.33
C ALA A 10 18.43 2.90 4.78
N LEU A 11 18.20 4.11 5.33
CA LEU A 11 17.32 4.30 6.49
C LEU A 11 16.10 3.35 6.34
N PRO A 12 15.44 2.88 7.42
CA PRO A 12 14.29 1.95 7.34
C PRO A 12 13.02 2.58 6.71
N LEU A 13 13.19 3.35 5.64
CA LEU A 13 12.21 4.04 4.82
C LEU A 13 11.61 3.12 3.76
N ALA A 14 12.16 1.94 3.49
CA ALA A 14 11.64 1.05 2.45
C ALA A 14 10.15 0.73 2.68
N GLN A 15 9.76 0.41 3.92
CA GLN A 15 8.37 0.11 4.24
C GLN A 15 7.46 1.35 4.21
N PRO A 16 7.82 2.50 4.83
CA PRO A 16 7.06 3.74 4.65
C PRO A 16 6.90 4.17 3.18
N LYS A 17 7.97 4.09 2.37
CA LYS A 17 7.91 4.35 0.93
C LYS A 17 6.97 3.38 0.23
N ALA A 18 7.07 2.09 0.56
CA ALA A 18 6.21 1.06 0.00
C ALA A 18 4.73 1.29 0.33
N ALA A 19 4.41 1.62 1.58
CA ALA A 19 3.05 1.93 2.02
C ALA A 19 2.50 3.15 1.26
N ASN A 20 3.29 4.22 1.15
CA ASN A 20 2.89 5.39 0.37
C ASN A 20 2.66 5.06 -1.11
N LEU A 21 3.55 4.26 -1.72
CA LEU A 21 3.43 3.86 -3.11
C LEU A 21 2.21 2.96 -3.35
N ALA A 22 1.94 2.00 -2.45
CA ALA A 22 0.77 1.14 -2.48
C ALA A 22 -0.54 1.95 -2.37
N ARG A 23 -0.60 2.89 -1.42
CA ARG A 23 -1.75 3.79 -1.24
C ARG A 23 -2.02 4.61 -2.50
N MET A 24 -1.00 5.30 -3.01
CA MET A 24 -1.14 6.11 -4.24
C MET A 24 -1.56 5.25 -5.45
N ARG A 25 -1.06 4.01 -5.53
CA ARG A 25 -1.45 3.08 -6.60
C ARG A 25 -2.93 2.70 -6.53
N ALA A 26 -3.45 2.39 -5.34
CA ALA A 26 -4.86 2.08 -5.16
C ALA A 26 -5.75 3.29 -5.44
N GLU A 27 -5.40 4.46 -4.91
CA GLU A 27 -6.11 5.72 -5.18
C GLU A 27 -6.16 6.02 -6.69
N ALA A 28 -5.05 5.84 -7.42
CA ALA A 28 -5.01 6.04 -8.86
C ALA A 28 -5.85 5.02 -9.64
N LEU A 29 -5.87 3.76 -9.21
CA LEU A 29 -6.68 2.70 -9.85
C LEU A 29 -8.18 2.92 -9.67
N ASN A 30 -8.58 3.51 -8.54
CA ASN A 30 -9.98 3.63 -8.12
C ASN A 30 -10.56 5.03 -8.39
N GLY A 31 -10.05 5.73 -9.40
CA GLY A 31 -10.61 7.00 -9.87
C GLY A 31 -10.07 8.26 -9.19
N GLY A 32 -8.98 8.13 -8.42
CA GLY A 32 -8.29 9.25 -7.78
C GLY A 32 -8.93 9.69 -6.46
N LEU A 33 -8.29 10.69 -5.83
CA LEU A 33 -8.63 11.15 -4.47
C LEU A 33 -10.04 11.75 -4.31
N SER A 34 -10.69 12.13 -5.42
CA SER A 34 -12.07 12.62 -5.43
C SER A 34 -13.10 11.49 -5.34
N LEU A 35 -12.72 10.27 -5.71
CA LEU A 35 -13.62 9.11 -5.77
C LEU A 35 -13.23 8.02 -4.78
N TYR A 36 -11.97 7.98 -4.34
CA TYR A 36 -11.47 6.92 -3.49
C TYR A 36 -10.46 7.42 -2.45
N ARG A 37 -10.61 6.92 -1.21
CA ARG A 37 -9.64 7.00 -0.13
C ARG A 37 -9.38 5.60 0.40
N ALA A 38 -8.09 5.24 0.49
CA ALA A 38 -7.68 4.04 1.19
C ALA A 38 -8.03 4.13 2.68
N ASP A 39 -8.10 3.00 3.36
CA ASP A 39 -8.28 2.93 4.81
C ASP A 39 -7.17 3.70 5.56
N GLN A 40 -7.55 4.38 6.64
CA GLN A 40 -6.70 5.06 7.61
C GLN A 40 -5.42 4.28 7.97
N CYS A 41 -5.48 2.95 8.06
CA CYS A 41 -4.28 2.13 8.31
C CYS A 41 -3.12 2.39 7.33
N MET A 42 -3.41 2.80 6.09
CA MET A 42 -2.42 3.08 5.05
C MET A 42 -1.75 4.45 5.21
N TYR A 43 -2.27 5.31 6.09
CA TYR A 43 -1.70 6.61 6.40
C TYR A 43 -0.77 6.57 7.61
N GLU A 44 -0.74 5.46 8.35
CA GLU A 44 0.27 5.21 9.38
C GLU A 44 1.65 4.97 8.76
N THR A 45 2.72 5.38 9.46
CA THR A 45 4.09 5.19 8.99
C THR A 45 4.40 3.72 8.72
N GLY A 46 4.50 3.35 7.44
CA GLY A 46 4.76 1.97 7.03
C GLY A 46 3.55 1.04 7.07
N ALA A 47 2.35 1.56 7.37
CA ALA A 47 1.07 0.86 7.36
C ALA A 47 1.08 -0.54 7.99
N PRO A 48 1.59 -0.70 9.24
CA PRO A 48 1.77 -2.03 9.84
C PRO A 48 0.45 -2.80 9.98
N ALA A 49 -0.67 -2.13 10.25
CA ALA A 49 -1.98 -2.74 10.36
C ALA A 49 -2.53 -3.28 9.02
N CYS A 50 -2.05 -2.74 7.89
CA CYS A 50 -2.46 -3.16 6.54
C CYS A 50 -1.34 -3.89 5.78
N LEU A 51 -0.26 -4.24 6.47
CA LEU A 51 0.83 -5.05 5.93
C LEU A 51 0.51 -6.53 6.14
N LEU A 52 0.19 -7.23 5.06
CA LEU A 52 -0.09 -8.67 5.08
C LEU A 52 1.21 -9.49 5.15
N SER A 53 2.28 -9.04 4.47
CA SER A 53 3.55 -9.76 4.45
C SER A 53 4.75 -8.85 4.15
N LYS A 54 5.89 -9.18 4.77
CA LYS A 54 7.21 -8.55 4.53
C LYS A 54 8.24 -9.65 4.34
N THR A 55 8.71 -9.83 3.12
CA THR A 55 9.68 -10.89 2.76
C THR A 55 10.75 -10.34 1.83
N GLN A 56 11.71 -11.17 1.43
CA GLN A 56 12.67 -10.84 0.38
C GLN A 56 12.02 -10.53 -0.98
N ARG A 57 10.75 -10.93 -1.20
CA ARG A 57 9.99 -10.61 -2.41
C ARG A 57 9.38 -9.20 -2.38
N GLY A 58 9.30 -8.58 -1.20
CA GLY A 58 8.76 -7.24 -1.03
C GLY A 58 7.74 -7.11 0.10
N PHE A 59 6.94 -6.05 0.02
CA PHE A 59 5.87 -5.70 0.95
C PHE A 59 4.52 -5.95 0.28
N LEU A 60 3.71 -6.82 0.85
CA LEU A 60 2.34 -7.04 0.42
C LEU A 60 1.40 -6.33 1.38
N PHE A 61 0.68 -5.34 0.88
CA PHE A 61 -0.36 -4.63 1.62
C PHE A 61 -1.74 -5.13 1.20
N ARG A 62 -2.67 -5.20 2.15
CA ARG A 62 -4.10 -5.42 1.92
C ARG A 62 -4.89 -4.41 2.74
N PHE A 63 -5.78 -3.68 2.09
CA PHE A 63 -6.60 -2.67 2.74
C PHE A 63 -7.90 -2.44 1.97
N GLN A 64 -8.91 -1.96 2.68
CA GLN A 64 -10.17 -1.52 2.10
C GLN A 64 -10.09 -0.05 1.68
N GLY A 65 -11.06 0.40 0.92
CA GLY A 65 -11.27 1.81 0.65
C GLY A 65 -12.60 2.10 -0.03
N GLY A 66 -12.95 3.37 -0.05
CA GLY A 66 -14.25 3.85 -0.52
C GLY A 66 -14.26 5.34 -0.82
N ALA A 67 -15.44 5.88 -1.09
CA ALA A 67 -15.62 7.30 -1.36
C ALA A 67 -15.07 8.17 -0.21
N PRO A 68 -14.55 9.39 -0.47
CA PRO A 68 -14.13 10.28 0.61
C PRO A 68 -15.22 10.43 1.69
N GLY A 69 -14.87 10.13 2.95
CA GLY A 69 -15.84 10.10 4.05
C GLY A 69 -16.34 8.70 4.45
N TRP A 70 -16.03 7.65 3.69
CA TRP A 70 -16.57 6.30 3.92
C TRP A 70 -16.30 5.73 5.32
N GLN A 71 -15.16 6.08 5.93
CA GLN A 71 -14.80 5.62 7.29
C GLN A 71 -15.57 6.36 8.38
N GLN A 72 -16.04 7.58 8.09
CA GLN A 72 -16.77 8.43 9.01
C GLN A 72 -18.29 8.16 8.96
N SER A 73 -18.77 7.45 7.94
CA SER A 73 -20.14 6.95 7.88
C SER A 73 -20.44 5.99 9.03
N SER A 74 -21.71 5.91 9.42
CA SER A 74 -22.19 5.01 10.46
C SER A 74 -23.32 4.13 9.90
N PRO A 75 -23.05 2.86 9.54
CA PRO A 75 -21.75 2.18 9.61
C PRO A 75 -20.75 2.65 8.54
N PRO A 76 -19.44 2.35 8.70
CA PRO A 76 -18.46 2.55 7.63
C PRO A 76 -18.85 1.77 6.36
N ASP A 77 -18.62 2.37 5.19
CA ASP A 77 -19.09 1.85 3.89
C ASP A 77 -17.94 1.71 2.86
N PRO A 78 -17.03 0.74 3.03
CA PRO A 78 -15.96 0.48 2.06
C PRO A 78 -16.52 -0.10 0.76
N SER A 79 -16.05 0.40 -0.39
CA SER A 79 -16.49 -0.07 -1.70
C SER A 79 -15.60 -1.17 -2.30
N LEU A 80 -14.30 -1.14 -2.01
CA LEU A 80 -13.31 -2.01 -2.63
C LEU A 80 -12.26 -2.48 -1.64
N GLU A 81 -11.70 -3.65 -1.90
CA GLU A 81 -10.48 -4.15 -1.27
C GLU A 81 -9.36 -4.18 -2.31
N THR A 82 -8.17 -3.77 -1.90
CA THR A 82 -6.98 -3.73 -2.75
C THR A 82 -5.83 -4.47 -2.08
N GLU A 83 -5.13 -5.30 -2.85
CA GLU A 83 -3.84 -5.87 -2.52
C GLU A 83 -2.77 -5.33 -3.44
N VAL A 84 -1.64 -4.87 -2.88
CA VAL A 84 -0.53 -4.32 -3.65
C VAL A 84 0.79 -4.90 -3.16
N LEU A 85 1.56 -5.48 -4.08
CA LEU A 85 2.92 -5.94 -3.83
C LEU A 85 3.92 -4.89 -4.32
N VAL A 86 4.80 -4.45 -3.42
CA VAL A 86 5.81 -3.42 -3.65
C VAL A 86 7.20 -4.00 -3.45
N SER A 87 8.19 -3.52 -4.21
CA SER A 87 9.59 -3.96 -4.14
C SER A 87 10.17 -3.91 -2.72
N PRO A 88 11.17 -4.75 -2.39
CA PRO A 88 11.88 -4.68 -1.10
C PRO A 88 12.53 -3.32 -0.81
N SER A 89 12.86 -2.54 -1.84
CA SER A 89 13.36 -1.16 -1.75
C SER A 89 12.25 -0.12 -1.53
N GLY A 90 10.99 -0.48 -1.76
CA GLY A 90 9.81 0.36 -1.54
C GLY A 90 9.54 1.40 -2.63
N ASP A 91 10.16 1.25 -3.80
CA ASP A 91 10.20 2.24 -4.88
C ASP A 91 9.50 1.78 -6.17
N GLN A 92 9.05 0.52 -6.25
CA GLN A 92 8.41 -0.02 -7.44
C GLN A 92 7.20 -0.89 -7.09
N ILE A 93 6.08 -0.66 -7.76
CA ILE A 93 4.94 -1.60 -7.76
C ILE A 93 5.35 -2.85 -8.55
N LEU A 94 5.36 -4.00 -7.90
CA LEU A 94 5.63 -5.28 -8.55
C LEU A 94 4.34 -5.91 -9.09
N ALA A 95 3.25 -5.84 -8.32
CA ALA A 95 1.95 -6.37 -8.73
C ALA A 95 0.81 -5.72 -7.95
N VAL A 96 -0.41 -5.86 -8.49
CA VAL A 96 -1.67 -5.59 -7.78
C VAL A 96 -2.47 -6.89 -7.82
N PRO A 97 -2.23 -7.82 -6.88
CA PRO A 97 -2.88 -9.13 -6.91
C PRO A 97 -4.40 -9.06 -6.85
N TYR A 98 -4.94 -8.01 -6.22
CA TYR A 98 -6.37 -7.79 -6.12
C TYR A 98 -6.75 -6.31 -6.10
N ASN A 99 -7.83 -5.95 -6.78
CA ASN A 99 -8.50 -4.65 -6.67
C ASN A 99 -9.96 -4.81 -7.12
N GLY A 100 -10.88 -4.98 -6.18
CA GLY A 100 -12.25 -5.35 -6.49
C GLY A 100 -13.19 -5.33 -5.29
N PRO A 101 -14.40 -5.92 -5.43
CA PRO A 101 -15.39 -5.98 -4.36
C PRO A 101 -14.84 -6.57 -3.05
N ILE A 102 -15.39 -6.15 -1.92
CA ILE A 102 -15.00 -6.66 -0.59
C ILE A 102 -15.22 -8.18 -0.52
N ARG A 103 -14.28 -8.90 0.11
CA ARG A 103 -14.27 -10.36 0.28
C ARG A 103 -14.36 -10.75 1.75
#